data_AF-A0A9Q1RW48-F1
#
_entry.id   AF-A0A9Q1RW48-F1
#
_cell.length_a   1.000
_cell.length_b   1.000
_cell.length_c   1.000
_cell.angle_alpha   90.00
_cell.angle_beta   90.00
_cell.angle_gamma   90.00
#
_symmetry.space_group_name_H-M   'P 1'
#
loop_
_entity.id
_entity.type
_entity.pdbx_description
1 polymer ?
#
loop_
_entity_poly.entity_id
_entity_poly.type
_entity_poly.pdbx_seq_one_letter_code
_entity_poly.pdbx_strand_id
1 'polypeptide(L)'
;MNNKDEKHTEEGEESPSHSQQIVSSDDEIDYSVKPEFYDSELDDKDELWVQKKRGGRTSDAILNCPACFTTLCLDCQRHEKNVTQYRAIFVVNCKIKSKQVADLGSKRKRGKKGRGSSEAEAGSVMVETFEHVCCSVCSTDVGVIDEEEVYHFFNVIPSES
;
A
#
# COMPACT_ATOMS: atom_id res chain seq x y z
N MET A 1 -18.02 -2.36 42.95
CA MET A 1 -19.19 -1.47 42.92
C MET A 1 -18.67 -0.04 42.75
N ASN A 2 -18.79 0.50 41.54
CA ASN A 2 -19.68 1.64 41.22
C ASN A 2 -19.02 2.98 41.64
N ASN A 3 -18.40 3.72 40.72
CA ASN A 3 -18.98 4.50 39.59
C ASN A 3 -18.90 6.00 39.92
N LYS A 4 -18.43 6.75 38.91
CA LYS A 4 -18.99 8.04 38.43
C LYS A 4 -18.77 9.29 39.31
N ASP A 5 -18.58 10.49 38.78
CA ASP A 5 -18.49 10.98 37.41
C ASP A 5 -17.84 12.37 37.43
N GLU A 6 -17.40 12.76 36.24
CA GLU A 6 -16.79 13.99 35.78
C GLU A 6 -17.49 15.28 36.24
N LYS A 7 -16.70 16.34 36.47
CA LYS A 7 -17.19 17.72 36.46
C LYS A 7 -16.76 18.40 35.16
N HIS A 8 -17.68 18.31 34.21
CA HIS A 8 -17.83 19.11 32.99
C HIS A 8 -17.84 20.62 33.34
N THR A 9 -17.12 21.44 32.58
CA THR A 9 -17.33 22.89 32.56
C THR A 9 -17.64 23.26 31.11
N GLU A 10 -18.90 23.63 30.90
CA GLU A 10 -19.51 24.05 29.65
C GLU A 10 -19.32 25.55 29.46
N GLU A 11 -18.71 25.98 28.36
CA GLU A 11 -18.87 27.30 27.72
C GLU A 11 -18.40 27.11 26.27
N GLY A 12 -19.10 27.38 25.17
CA GLY A 12 -20.41 27.92 24.84
C GLY A 12 -20.38 28.06 23.31
N GLU A 13 -21.29 27.40 22.61
CA GLU A 13 -21.37 27.42 21.15
C GLU A 13 -21.98 28.74 20.67
N GLU A 14 -21.22 29.55 19.92
CA GLU A 14 -21.80 30.58 19.05
C GLU A 14 -21.10 30.58 17.69
N SER A 15 -21.79 30.05 16.69
CA SER A 15 -21.45 30.19 15.28
C SER A 15 -21.92 31.55 14.77
N PRO A 16 -21.07 32.38 14.14
CA PRO A 16 -21.52 33.43 13.25
C PRO A 16 -21.37 32.94 11.81
N SER A 17 -22.51 32.58 11.21
CA SER A 17 -22.69 32.61 9.76
C SER A 17 -22.44 34.04 9.28
N HIS A 18 -21.28 34.30 8.66
CA HIS A 18 -21.05 35.53 7.92
C HIS A 18 -20.54 35.19 6.51
N SER A 19 -21.52 35.14 5.62
CA SER A 19 -21.47 35.50 4.20
C SER A 19 -20.10 35.90 3.65
N GLN A 20 -19.59 35.08 2.73
CA GLN A 20 -18.90 35.49 1.50
C GLN A 20 -18.10 36.80 1.57
N GLN A 21 -16.83 36.69 1.95
CA GLN A 21 -15.83 37.63 1.45
C GLN A 21 -14.71 36.81 0.80
N ILE A 22 -14.93 36.43 -0.45
CA ILE A 22 -13.83 36.05 -1.33
C ILE A 22 -13.10 37.37 -1.58
N VAL A 23 -12.09 37.66 -0.76
CA VAL A 23 -11.15 38.73 -1.04
C VAL A 23 -10.34 38.28 -2.24
N SER A 24 -10.80 38.64 -3.44
CA SER A 24 -9.96 38.69 -4.62
C SER A 24 -9.07 39.92 -4.46
N SER A 25 -8.12 39.85 -3.53
CA SER A 25 -6.94 40.70 -3.59
C SER A 25 -6.17 40.19 -4.81
N ASP A 26 -6.44 40.80 -5.96
CA ASP A 26 -5.55 40.74 -7.11
C ASP A 26 -4.26 41.44 -6.68
N ASP A 27 -3.47 40.76 -5.84
CA ASP A 27 -2.10 41.13 -5.57
C ASP A 27 -1.37 40.95 -6.90
N GLU A 28 -1.13 42.08 -7.57
CA GLU A 28 -0.40 42.17 -8.83
C GLU A 28 0.94 41.45 -8.64
N ILE A 29 1.07 40.25 -9.22
CA ILE A 29 2.27 39.44 -9.08
C ILE A 29 3.39 40.20 -9.81
N ASP A 30 4.33 40.76 -9.03
CA ASP A 30 5.50 41.43 -9.59
C ASP A 30 6.42 40.41 -10.26
N TYR A 31 6.20 40.18 -11.56
CA TYR A 31 7.03 39.33 -12.41
C TYR A 31 8.47 39.86 -12.58
N SER A 32 8.80 41.04 -12.05
CA SER A 32 10.19 41.56 -12.01
C SER A 32 11.05 40.78 -11.02
N VAL A 33 10.45 40.24 -9.96
CA VAL A 33 11.09 39.30 -9.04
C VAL A 33 10.70 37.89 -9.47
N LYS A 34 11.54 37.25 -10.29
CA LYS A 34 11.35 35.83 -10.62
C LYS A 34 11.42 35.04 -9.32
N PRO A 35 10.34 34.36 -8.88
CA PRO A 35 10.42 33.51 -7.72
C PRO A 35 11.49 32.44 -7.99
N GLU A 36 12.44 32.31 -7.06
CA GLU A 36 13.43 31.25 -7.13
C GLU A 36 12.73 29.94 -6.76
N PHE A 37 12.11 29.30 -7.75
CA PHE A 37 11.44 28.01 -7.63
C PHE A 37 12.41 26.83 -7.41
N TYR A 38 13.71 27.10 -7.21
CA TYR A 38 14.74 26.11 -7.00
C TYR A 38 15.28 26.22 -5.57
N ASP A 39 14.92 25.25 -4.73
CA ASP A 39 15.54 25.05 -3.42
C ASP A 39 16.69 24.05 -3.60
N SER A 40 17.93 24.54 -3.51
CA SER A 40 19.13 23.71 -3.64
C SER A 40 19.27 22.67 -2.53
N GLU A 41 18.58 22.84 -1.40
CA GLU A 41 18.62 21.90 -0.28
C GLU A 41 17.51 20.84 -0.35
N LEU A 42 16.60 20.92 -1.34
CA LEU A 42 15.46 20.00 -1.43
C LEU A 42 15.94 18.57 -1.67
N ASP A 43 16.93 18.40 -2.54
CA ASP A 43 17.55 17.11 -2.81
C ASP A 43 18.18 16.50 -1.54
N ASP A 44 18.88 17.31 -0.73
CA ASP A 44 19.48 16.87 0.54
C ASP A 44 18.41 16.45 1.56
N LYS A 45 17.31 17.22 1.64
CA LYS A 45 16.17 16.91 2.53
C LYS A 45 15.51 15.59 2.13
N ASP A 46 15.32 15.36 0.84
CA ASP A 46 14.73 14.14 0.29
C ASP A 46 15.65 12.93 0.51
N GLU A 47 16.96 13.09 0.31
CA GLU A 47 17.93 12.02 0.59
C GLU A 47 17.90 11.62 2.06
N LEU A 48 17.95 12.58 2.98
CA LEU A 48 17.87 12.33 4.42
C LEU A 48 16.55 11.64 4.80
N TRP A 49 15.44 11.99 4.15
CA TRP A 49 14.15 11.34 4.36
C TRP A 49 14.20 9.86 3.95
N VAL A 50 14.76 9.55 2.76
CA VAL A 50 14.91 8.17 2.27
C VAL A 50 15.82 7.37 3.19
N GLN A 51 16.96 7.91 3.59
CA GLN A 51 17.91 7.25 4.50
C GLN A 51 17.26 6.94 5.85
N LYS A 52 16.50 7.89 6.41
CA LYS A 52 15.73 7.69 7.64
C LYS A 52 14.67 6.61 7.47
N LYS A 53 14.00 6.55 6.32
CA LYS A 53 12.98 5.53 6.04
C LYS A 53 13.58 4.14 5.87
N ARG A 54 14.77 4.02 5.28
CA ARG A 54 15.54 2.78 5.17
C ARG A 54 16.11 2.32 6.52
N GLY A 55 16.44 3.24 7.42
CA GLY A 55 17.02 2.92 8.73
C GLY A 55 18.44 2.35 8.62
N GLY A 56 19.20 2.83 7.64
CA GLY A 56 20.59 2.39 7.40
C GLY A 56 20.74 1.08 6.62
N ARG A 57 19.64 0.49 6.13
CA ARG A 57 19.67 -0.70 5.27
C ARG A 57 20.03 -0.31 3.83
N THR A 58 20.82 -1.16 3.18
CA THR A 58 21.17 -1.04 1.76
C THR A 58 20.11 -1.72 0.91
N SER A 59 19.56 -1.00 -0.08
CA SER A 59 18.59 -1.52 -1.04
C SER A 59 19.24 -1.67 -2.41
N ASP A 60 18.91 -2.75 -3.13
CA ASP A 60 19.39 -2.95 -4.50
C ASP A 60 18.69 -2.05 -5.51
N ALA A 61 17.44 -1.65 -5.24
CA ALA A 61 16.66 -0.79 -6.12
C ALA A 61 15.51 -0.08 -5.37
N ILE A 62 14.91 0.91 -6.03
CA ILE A 62 13.57 1.43 -5.68
C ILE A 62 12.58 0.82 -6.67
N LEU A 63 11.48 0.24 -6.18
CA LEU A 63 10.47 -0.42 -7.03
C LEU A 63 9.27 0.50 -7.24
N ASN A 64 8.91 0.70 -8.50
CA ASN A 64 7.77 1.53 -8.91
C ASN A 64 6.73 0.72 -9.69
N CYS A 65 5.46 1.12 -9.58
CA CYS A 65 4.38 0.51 -10.32
C CYS A 65 4.52 0.77 -11.83
N PRO A 66 4.38 -0.23 -12.70
CA PRO A 66 4.57 -0.05 -14.14
C PRO A 66 3.46 0.79 -14.81
N ALA A 67 2.28 0.89 -14.20
CA ALA A 67 1.14 1.59 -14.79
C ALA A 67 1.03 3.06 -14.34
N CYS A 68 1.37 3.35 -13.09
CA CYS A 68 1.20 4.70 -12.50
C CYS A 68 2.47 5.27 -11.88
N PHE A 69 3.60 4.58 -11.98
CA PHE A 69 4.90 4.98 -11.43
C PHE A 69 4.92 5.29 -9.93
N THR A 70 3.86 4.95 -9.20
CA THR A 70 3.83 5.08 -7.75
C THR A 70 4.88 4.16 -7.13
N THR A 71 5.67 4.68 -6.22
CA THR A 71 6.66 3.91 -5.46
C THR A 71 5.97 2.86 -4.61
N LEU A 72 6.40 1.61 -4.78
CA LEU A 72 5.87 0.43 -4.09
C LEU A 72 6.83 -0.07 -3.01
N CYS A 73 8.13 0.11 -3.19
CA CYS A 73 9.13 -0.33 -2.24
C CYS A 73 10.40 0.52 -2.31
N LEU A 74 10.91 0.93 -1.14
CA LEU A 74 12.17 1.68 -1.00
C LEU A 74 13.35 0.80 -0.59
N ASP A 75 13.08 -0.42 -0.13
CA ASP A 75 14.05 -1.38 0.34
C ASP A 75 13.73 -2.79 -0.14
N CYS A 76 14.45 -3.22 -1.17
CA CYS A 76 14.30 -4.53 -1.77
C CYS A 76 15.65 -5.19 -2.01
N GLN A 77 15.61 -6.52 -2.00
CA GLN A 77 16.73 -7.38 -2.34
C GLN A 77 16.44 -8.05 -3.68
N ARG A 78 17.38 -7.95 -4.61
CA ARG A 78 17.30 -8.58 -5.92
C ARG A 78 17.50 -10.08 -5.76
N HIS A 79 16.67 -10.86 -6.44
CA HIS A 79 16.79 -12.31 -6.39
C HIS A 79 18.05 -12.79 -7.15
N GLU A 80 18.81 -13.72 -6.55
CA GLU A 80 20.11 -14.17 -7.09
C GLU A 80 19.98 -14.86 -8.45
N LYS A 81 18.93 -15.68 -8.64
CA LYS A 81 18.71 -16.44 -9.89
C LYS A 81 18.03 -15.62 -10.98
N ASN A 82 17.12 -14.73 -10.58
CA ASN A 82 16.24 -14.02 -11.50
C ASN A 82 16.39 -12.52 -11.25
N VAL A 83 17.22 -11.90 -12.06
CA VAL A 83 17.61 -10.50 -11.91
C VAL A 83 16.46 -9.50 -12.13
N THR A 84 15.30 -9.95 -12.60
CA THR A 84 14.07 -9.15 -12.75
C THR A 84 13.10 -9.30 -11.57
N GLN A 85 13.43 -10.15 -10.59
CA GLN A 85 12.59 -10.40 -9.42
C GLN A 85 13.22 -9.79 -8.18
N TYR A 86 12.37 -9.23 -7.33
CA TYR A 86 12.78 -8.54 -6.12
C TYR A 86 11.97 -9.03 -4.93
N ARG A 87 12.65 -9.26 -3.81
CA ARG A 87 12.05 -9.61 -2.52
C ARG A 87 12.07 -8.40 -1.61
N ALA A 88 10.98 -8.18 -0.88
CA ALA A 88 10.88 -7.11 0.08
C ALA A 88 10.03 -7.53 1.28
N ILE A 89 10.33 -6.93 2.44
CA ILE A 89 9.56 -7.12 3.67
C ILE A 89 8.63 -5.92 3.89
N PHE A 90 9.13 -4.71 3.60
CA PHE A 90 8.39 -3.47 3.82
C PHE A 90 7.97 -2.88 2.49
N VAL A 91 6.65 -2.84 2.26
CA VAL A 91 6.07 -2.26 1.06
C VAL A 91 5.20 -1.06 1.42
N VAL A 92 5.08 -0.14 0.47
CA VAL A 92 4.20 1.02 0.54
C VAL A 92 3.26 0.97 -0.65
N ASN A 93 2.07 1.54 -0.51
CA ASN A 93 1.13 1.69 -1.62
C ASN A 93 0.73 0.35 -2.30
N CYS A 94 0.74 -0.77 -1.56
CA CYS A 94 0.31 -2.10 -2.01
C CYS A 94 -0.97 -2.57 -1.28
N LYS A 95 -1.79 -3.37 -1.95
CA LYS A 95 -3.01 -4.03 -1.44
C LYS A 95 -2.95 -5.52 -1.76
N ILE A 96 -3.21 -6.37 -0.78
CA ILE A 96 -3.28 -7.82 -0.97
C ILE A 96 -4.70 -8.21 -1.38
N LYS A 97 -4.83 -8.86 -2.53
CA LYS A 97 -6.09 -9.48 -2.98
C LYS A 97 -6.12 -10.91 -2.44
N SER A 98 -6.52 -11.05 -1.18
CA SER A 98 -6.83 -12.38 -0.63
C SER A 98 -7.98 -12.99 -1.41
N LYS A 99 -7.88 -14.29 -1.73
CA LYS A 99 -9.00 -15.04 -2.30
C LYS A 99 -10.12 -15.07 -1.26
N GLN A 100 -11.07 -14.14 -1.40
CA GLN A 100 -12.43 -14.33 -0.94
C GLN A 100 -12.89 -15.65 -1.54
N VAL A 101 -12.88 -16.72 -0.74
CA VAL A 101 -13.57 -17.96 -1.06
C VAL A 101 -15.02 -17.54 -1.25
N ALA A 102 -15.43 -17.36 -2.51
CA ALA A 102 -16.82 -17.19 -2.83
C ALA A 102 -17.50 -18.47 -2.37
N ASP A 103 -18.09 -18.42 -1.18
CA ASP A 103 -18.87 -19.49 -0.60
C ASP A 103 -19.95 -19.82 -1.62
N LEU A 104 -19.74 -20.91 -2.37
CA LEU A 104 -20.70 -21.41 -3.35
C LEU A 104 -21.94 -21.75 -2.55
N GLY A 105 -22.88 -20.79 -2.53
CA GLY A 105 -24.09 -20.82 -1.74
C GLY A 105 -24.73 -22.20 -1.75
N SER A 106 -24.62 -22.87 -0.61
CA SER A 106 -25.25 -24.15 -0.31
C SER A 106 -26.77 -24.01 -0.38
N LYS A 107 -27.34 -24.12 -1.58
CA LYS A 107 -28.77 -24.46 -1.75
C LYS A 107 -28.89 -25.94 -2.06
N ARG A 108 -28.81 -26.73 -0.99
CA ARG A 108 -29.17 -28.15 -0.97
C ARG A 108 -30.63 -28.33 -1.42
N LYS A 109 -30.86 -28.77 -2.65
CA LYS A 109 -32.09 -29.49 -3.04
C LYS A 109 -31.85 -30.99 -2.89
N ARG A 110 -32.68 -31.58 -2.04
CA ARG A 110 -32.77 -32.95 -1.55
C ARG A 110 -33.03 -33.94 -2.70
N GLY A 111 -32.21 -34.99 -2.86
CA GLY A 111 -32.46 -36.04 -3.87
C GLY A 111 -31.51 -37.25 -3.85
N LYS A 112 -31.89 -38.29 -3.08
CA LYS A 112 -31.60 -39.75 -3.19
C LYS A 112 -30.33 -40.31 -3.90
N LYS A 113 -29.52 -40.99 -3.06
CA LYS A 113 -28.98 -42.38 -3.18
C LYS A 113 -28.13 -42.76 -4.42
N GLY A 114 -26.82 -42.90 -4.20
CA GLY A 114 -25.91 -43.66 -5.06
C GLY A 114 -24.56 -43.91 -4.38
N ARG A 115 -24.19 -45.19 -4.21
CA ARG A 115 -22.89 -45.69 -3.70
C ARG A 115 -21.76 -45.31 -4.66
N GLY A 116 -20.59 -44.99 -4.13
CA GLY A 116 -19.35 -44.92 -4.92
C GLY A 116 -18.20 -44.35 -4.12
N SER A 117 -17.34 -45.23 -3.63
CA SER A 117 -16.06 -44.92 -2.99
C SER A 117 -15.15 -44.10 -3.89
N SER A 118 -14.46 -43.14 -3.29
CA SER A 118 -13.19 -42.60 -3.78
C SER A 118 -12.63 -41.74 -2.66
N GLU A 119 -11.86 -42.37 -1.78
CA GLU A 119 -10.89 -41.67 -0.96
C GLU A 119 -9.92 -40.97 -1.92
N ALA A 120 -10.05 -39.66 -2.03
CA ALA A 120 -9.04 -38.82 -2.64
C ALA A 120 -8.21 -38.27 -1.49
N GLU A 121 -7.29 -39.12 -1.06
CA GLU A 121 -5.99 -38.81 -0.48
C GLU A 121 -5.74 -37.31 -0.32
N ALA A 122 -5.82 -36.83 0.93
CA ALA A 122 -5.18 -35.60 1.36
C ALA A 122 -3.66 -35.79 1.27
N GLY A 123 -3.14 -35.83 0.05
CA GLY A 123 -1.73 -35.60 -0.21
C GLY A 123 -1.44 -34.18 0.21
N SER A 124 -0.85 -34.00 1.37
CA SER A 124 -0.25 -32.74 1.83
C SER A 124 0.92 -32.39 0.93
N VAL A 125 0.64 -32.02 -0.32
CA VAL A 125 1.49 -31.10 -1.04
C VAL A 125 1.43 -29.83 -0.20
N MET A 126 2.55 -29.38 0.33
CA MET A 126 2.66 -28.03 0.91
C MET A 126 2.29 -27.07 -0.22
N VAL A 127 1.01 -26.75 -0.36
CA VAL A 127 0.53 -25.77 -1.31
C VAL A 127 0.90 -24.43 -0.67
N GLU A 128 2.09 -23.94 -0.98
CA GLU A 128 2.48 -22.57 -0.63
C GLU A 128 1.38 -21.64 -1.17
N THR A 129 0.63 -21.06 -0.25
CA THR A 129 -0.51 -20.20 -0.59
C THR A 129 -0.02 -18.79 -0.87
N PHE A 130 0.28 -18.52 -2.14
CA PHE A 130 0.64 -17.17 -2.56
C PHE A 130 -0.61 -16.29 -2.73
N GLU A 131 -0.62 -15.14 -2.08
CA GLU A 131 -1.66 -14.12 -2.27
C GLU A 131 -1.18 -13.03 -3.24
N HIS A 132 -2.08 -12.53 -4.09
CA HIS A 132 -1.73 -11.53 -5.09
C HIS A 132 -1.58 -10.15 -4.46
N VAL A 133 -0.55 -9.41 -4.87
CA VAL A 133 -0.25 -8.05 -4.42
C VAL A 133 -0.49 -7.10 -5.59
N CYS A 134 -1.30 -6.08 -5.33
CA CYS A 134 -1.69 -5.08 -6.32
C CYS A 134 -1.31 -3.67 -5.86
N CYS A 135 -1.03 -2.78 -6.79
CA CYS A 135 -0.86 -1.36 -6.48
C CYS A 135 -2.16 -0.78 -5.90
N SER A 136 -2.05 -0.05 -4.80
CA SER A 136 -3.17 0.60 -4.12
C SER A 136 -3.85 1.71 -4.93
N VAL A 137 -3.10 2.33 -5.86
CA VAL A 137 -3.50 3.49 -6.67
C VAL A 137 -4.21 3.05 -7.95
N CYS A 138 -3.58 2.22 -8.78
CA CYS A 138 -4.11 1.81 -10.09
C CYS A 138 -4.61 0.36 -10.13
N SER A 139 -4.53 -0.39 -9.02
CA SER A 139 -4.98 -1.80 -8.91
C SER A 139 -4.27 -2.81 -9.82
N THR A 140 -3.16 -2.41 -10.46
CA THR A 140 -2.29 -3.28 -11.25
C THR A 140 -1.67 -4.38 -10.39
N ASP A 141 -1.64 -5.60 -10.91
CA ASP A 141 -0.94 -6.73 -10.29
C ASP A 141 0.57 -6.55 -10.42
N VAL A 142 1.26 -6.54 -9.28
CA VAL A 142 2.70 -6.19 -9.19
C VAL A 142 3.54 -7.33 -8.63
N GLY A 143 2.91 -8.30 -7.96
CA GLY A 143 3.62 -9.37 -7.27
C GLY A 143 2.72 -10.32 -6.50
N VAL A 144 3.35 -11.16 -5.69
CA VAL A 144 2.68 -12.05 -4.73
C VAL A 144 3.34 -11.93 -3.35
N ILE A 145 2.65 -12.35 -2.30
CA ILE A 145 3.18 -12.49 -0.95
C ILE A 145 3.10 -13.96 -0.54
N ASP A 146 4.13 -14.44 0.16
CA ASP A 146 4.20 -15.81 0.68
C ASP A 146 3.70 -15.90 2.14
N GLU A 147 3.77 -17.10 2.71
CA GLU A 147 3.36 -17.39 4.09
C GLU A 147 4.31 -16.80 5.15
N GLU A 148 5.53 -16.43 4.75
CA GLU A 148 6.52 -15.74 5.59
C GLU A 148 6.35 -14.21 5.55
N GLU A 149 5.25 -13.72 4.96
CA GLU A 149 4.95 -12.30 4.74
C GLU A 149 6.01 -11.57 3.88
N VAL A 150 6.72 -12.30 3.02
CA VAL A 150 7.70 -11.75 2.09
C VAL A 150 7.06 -11.49 0.73
N TYR A 151 7.18 -10.24 0.29
CA TYR A 151 6.68 -9.79 -1.00
C TYR A 151 7.65 -10.17 -2.11
N HIS A 152 7.14 -10.81 -3.15
CA HIS A 152 7.84 -11.20 -4.36
C HIS A 152 7.31 -10.38 -5.53
N PHE A 153 8.09 -9.42 -6.00
CA PHE A 153 7.77 -8.55 -7.12
C PHE A 153 8.38 -9.07 -8.42
N PHE A 154 7.59 -9.12 -9.48
CA PHE A 154 8.03 -9.51 -10.83
C PHE A 154 7.50 -8.59 -11.94
N ASN A 155 6.52 -7.73 -11.65
CA ASN A 155 5.95 -6.76 -12.60
C ASN A 155 6.11 -5.33 -12.05
N VAL A 156 7.37 -4.91 -11.92
CA VAL A 156 7.77 -3.63 -11.33
C VAL A 156 8.88 -2.98 -12.17
N ILE A 157 8.98 -1.65 -12.07
CA ILE A 157 10.07 -0.88 -12.67
C ILE A 157 11.10 -0.60 -11.58
N PRO A 158 12.31 -1.17 -11.66
CA PRO A 158 13.40 -0.83 -10.76
C PRO A 158 14.04 0.50 -11.18
N SER A 159 14.33 1.34 -10.20
CA SER A 159 15.18 2.52 -10.33
C SER A 159 16.44 2.31 -9.51
N GLU A 160 17.58 2.80 -9.99
CA GLU A 160 18.85 2.74 -9.24
C GLU A 160 18.71 3.51 -7.92
N SER A 161 19.37 2.99 -6.88
CA SER A 161 19.20 3.37 -5.47
C SER A 161 20.24 4.36 -4.97
#